data_AF-A0A5S4EL73-F1
#
_entry.id   AF-A0A5S4EL73-F1
#
_cell.length_a   1.000
_cell.length_b   1.000
_cell.length_c   1.000
_cell.angle_alpha   90.00
_cell.angle_beta   90.00
_cell.angle_gamma   90.00
#
_symmetry.space_group_name_H-M   'P 1'
#
loop_
_entity.id
_entity.type
_entity.pdbx_description
1 polymer ?
#
loop_
_entity_poly.entity_id
_entity_poly.type
_entity_poly.pdbx_seq_one_letter_code
_entity_poly.pdbx_strand_id
1 'polypeptide(L)' 'MTLIFLPPYSPELNPIELLWHKMKYEWMAFKARTAERLQADVGKILDGFGSDCRMTFC' A
#
# COMPACT_ATOMS: atom_id res chain seq x y z
N MET A 1 16.41 16.43 1.36
CA MET A 1 16.16 14.97 1.37
C MET A 1 16.70 14.45 2.69
N THR A 2 15.82 14.13 3.64
CA THR A 2 16.24 13.67 4.97
C THR A 2 16.11 12.15 4.99
N LEU A 3 17.18 11.44 5.34
CA LEU A 3 17.13 9.99 5.53
C LEU A 3 16.62 9.70 6.93
N ILE A 4 15.60 8.86 7.03
CA ILE A 4 15.07 8.39 8.31
C ILE A 4 15.70 7.03 8.59
N PHE A 5 16.30 6.88 9.77
CA PHE A 5 16.85 5.61 10.20
C PHE A 5 15.71 4.61 10.47
N LEU A 6 15.80 3.44 9.84
CA LEU A 6 14.92 2.31 10.08
C LEU A 6 15.74 1.17 10.70
N PRO A 7 15.41 0.72 11.92
CA PRO A 7 16.13 -0.40 12.52
C PRO A 7 15.90 -1.70 11.73
N PRO A 8 16.87 -2.64 11.78
CA PRO A 8 16.76 -3.91 11.08
C PRO A 8 15.58 -4.73 11.61
N TYR A 9 14.89 -5.42 10.70
CA TYR A 9 13.74 -6.29 10.99
C TYR A 9 12.53 -5.58 11.64
N SER A 10 12.39 -4.27 11.45
CA SER A 10 11.20 -3.50 11.90
C SER A 10 10.30 -3.05 10.74
N PRO A 11 9.63 -3.98 10.02
CA PRO A 11 8.69 -3.62 8.96
C PRO A 11 7.52 -2.78 9.47
N GLU A 12 7.14 -2.91 10.75
CA GLU A 12 6.09 -2.13 11.41
C GLU A 12 6.37 -0.62 11.46
N LEU A 13 7.65 -0.23 11.41
CA LEU A 13 8.06 1.17 11.38
C LEU A 13 8.14 1.74 9.96
N ASN A 14 7.89 0.91 8.93
CA ASN A 14 7.94 1.33 7.54
C ASN A 14 6.52 1.63 7.01
N PRO A 15 6.18 2.91 6.73
CA PRO A 15 4.86 3.32 6.23
C PRO A 15 4.38 2.56 4.99
N ILE A 16 5.31 2.12 4.13
CA ILE A 16 4.95 1.39 2.91
C ILE A 16 4.39 -0.01 3.21
N GLU A 17 4.80 -0.64 4.31
CA GLU A 17 4.29 -1.95 4.72
C GLU A 17 2.83 -1.85 5.14
N LEU A 18 2.48 -0.79 5.89
CA LEU A 18 1.10 -0.48 6.24
C LEU A 18 0.25 -0.20 4.99
N LEU A 19 0.80 0.54 4.02
CA LEU A 19 0.12 0.78 2.75
C LEU A 19 -0.18 -0.52 2.03
N TRP A 20 0.80 -1.41 1.89
CA TRP A 20 0.60 -2.71 1.25
C TRP A 20 -0.38 -3.60 2.00
N HIS A 21 -0.45 -3.49 3.33
CA HIS A 21 -1.46 -4.18 4.12
C HIS A 21 -2.87 -3.70 3.74
N LYS A 22 -3.11 -2.38 3.75
CA LYS A 22 -4.39 -1.79 3.33
C LYS A 22 -4.77 -2.15 1.90
N MET A 23 -3.81 -2.08 0.98
CA MET A 23 -4.03 -2.43 -0.43
C MET A 23 -4.47 -3.88 -0.59
N LYS A 24 -3.79 -4.82 0.07
CA LYS A 24 -4.06 -6.26 -0.08
C LYS A 24 -5.35 -6.72 0.61
N TYR A 25 -5.64 -6.17 1.79
CA TYR A 25 -6.72 -6.68 2.64
C TYR A 25 -8.00 -5.83 2.62
N GLU A 26 -7.89 -4.52 2.37
CA GLU A 26 -9.05 -3.62 2.44
C GLU A 26 -9.46 -3.09 1.05
N TRP A 27 -8.51 -2.68 0.21
CA TRP A 27 -8.84 -2.00 -1.06
C TRP A 27 -8.94 -2.94 -2.25
N MET A 28 -8.25 -4.09 -2.24
CA MET A 28 -8.36 -5.09 -3.29
C MET A 28 -9.26 -6.25 -2.88
N ALA A 29 -10.25 -6.56 -3.71
CA ALA A 29 -11.01 -7.80 -3.56
C ALA A 29 -10.11 -9.03 -3.70
N PHE A 30 -10.38 -10.07 -2.92
CA PHE A 30 -9.68 -11.36 -3.00
C PHE A 30 -10.16 -12.13 -4.23
N LYS A 31 -9.41 -12.05 -5.34
CA LYS A 31 -9.69 -12.74 -6.61
C LYS A 31 -8.40 -13.06 -7.36
N ALA A 32 -8.42 -14.13 -8.14
CA ALA A 32 -7.34 -14.44 -9.07
C ALA A 32 -7.26 -13.36 -10.16
N ARG A 33 -6.04 -12.88 -10.45
CA ARG A 33 -5.77 -11.82 -11.42
C ARG A 33 -4.55 -12.20 -12.26
N THR A 34 -4.52 -11.76 -13.52
CA THR A 34 -3.28 -11.76 -14.32
C THR A 34 -2.36 -10.62 -13.85
N ALA A 35 -1.07 -10.70 -14.19
CA ALA A 35 -0.10 -9.67 -13.83
C ALA A 35 -0.51 -8.27 -14.31
N GLU A 36 -1.01 -8.16 -15.55
CA GLU A 36 -1.46 -6.89 -16.14
C GLU A 36 -2.65 -6.31 -15.37
N ARG A 37 -3.59 -7.17 -14.95
CA ARG A 37 -4.77 -6.75 -14.20
C ARG A 37 -4.41 -6.30 -12.80
N LEU A 38 -3.45 -6.97 -12.16
CA LEU A 38 -2.92 -6.55 -10.86
C LEU A 38 -2.26 -5.18 -10.95
N GLN A 39 -1.43 -4.95 -11.97
CA GLN A 39 -0.76 -3.66 -12.16
C GLN A 39 -1.77 -2.53 -12.41
N ALA A 40 -2.80 -2.77 -13.22
CA ALA A 40 -3.87 -1.80 -13.46
C ALA A 40 -4.69 -1.50 -12.19
N ASP A 41 -5.03 -2.52 -11.40
CA ASP A 41 -5.76 -2.35 -10.14
C ASP A 41 -4.92 -1.57 -9.11
N VAL A 42 -3.62 -1.89 -8.98
CA VAL A 42 -2.67 -1.14 -8.15
C VAL A 42 -2.59 0.31 -8.59
N GLY A 43 -2.44 0.57 -9.89
CA GLY A 43 -2.37 1.93 -10.44
C GLY A 43 -3.59 2.76 -10.06
N LYS A 44 -4.80 2.22 -10.21
CA LYS A 44 -6.04 2.90 -9.81
C LYS A 44 -6.10 3.24 -8.33
N ILE A 45 -5.63 2.33 -7.48
CA ILE A 45 -5.59 2.56 -6.02
C ILE A 45 -4.59 3.67 -5.68
N LEU A 46 -3.44 3.69 -6.35
CA LEU A 46 -2.44 4.74 -6.18
C LEU A 46 -2.93 6.10 -6.70
N ASP A 47 -3.64 6.13 -7.83
CA ASP A 47 -4.28 7.35 -8.36
C ASP A 47 -5.36 7.89 -7.41
N GLY A 48 -6.07 7.01 -6.71
CA GLY A 48 -7.09 7.36 -5.71
C GLY A 48 -6.55 7.58 -4.29
N PHE A 49 -5.25 7.45 -4.06
CA PHE A 49 -4.64 7.57 -2.75
C PHE A 49 -4.72 9.01 -2.23
N GLY A 50 -5.23 9.19 -1.01
CA GLY A 50 -5.47 10.50 -0.39
C GLY A 50 -6.88 11.07 -0.63
N SER A 51 -7.61 10.57 -1.63
CA SER A 51 -9.00 10.95 -1.90
C SER A 51 -9.96 9.90 -1.37
N ASP A 52 -10.07 8.78 -2.09
CA ASP A 52 -10.96 7.65 -1.80
C ASP A 52 -10.29 6.61 -0.91
N CYS A 53 -8.96 6.45 -1.05
CA CYS A 53 -8.14 5.57 -0.22
C CYS A 53 -7.38 6.41 0.82
N ARG A 54 -7.97 6.59 2.00
CA ARG A 54 -7.31 7.27 3.12
C ARG A 54 -6.63 6.26 4.04
N MET A 55 -5.39 6.57 4.38
CA MET A 55 -4.62 5.87 5.40
C MET A 55 -4.24 6.86 6.49
N THR A 56 -4.60 6.56 7.74
CA THR A 56 -4.20 7.36 8.89
C THR A 56 -3.02 6.65 9.55
N PHE A 57 -1.94 7.38 9.80
CA PHE A 57 -0.88 6.94 10.69
C PHE A 57 -1.36 7.24 12.12
N CYS A 58 -1.63 6.19 12.90
CA CYS A 58 -1.90 6.33 14.34
C CYS A 58 -0.57 6.51 15.09
#